data_AF-A0A0D9V558-F1
#
_entry.id   AF-A0A0D9V558-F1
#
_cell.length_a   1.000
_cell.length_b   1.000
_cell.length_c   1.000
_cell.angle_alpha   90.00
_cell.angle_beta   90.00
_cell.angle_gamma   90.00
#
_symmetry.space_group_name_H-M   'P 1'
#
loop_
_entity.id
_entity.type
_entity.pdbx_description
1 polymer ?
#
loop_
_entity_poly.entity_id
_entity_poly.type
_entity_poly.pdbx_seq_one_letter_code
_entity_poly.pdbx_strand_id
1 'polypeptide(L)'
;MHQAQAAAEEAHDSEHPTAAMAADAPDDGKESTITAAWQGSVRAAVEGPTPDQAWALLGEFCSLDRWVPSVQTCQLVDGAEGKPGCVRYCAGPVNKAVAAAGEGGFGWSKERLLEFDQAERRYSYEVVETNKGFGRYSATIQVEPDPAGCAVAWSFEADPVQGWTLEGFVGFLEELARGVARRLEKEIVAQPMGQD
;
A
#
# COMPACT_ATOMS: atom_id res chain seq x y z
N MET A 1 -51.73 44.87 58.69
CA MET A 1 -52.53 44.05 59.63
C MET A 1 -53.59 43.30 58.84
N HIS A 2 -53.59 41.96 58.94
CA HIS A 2 -54.69 41.00 58.65
C HIS A 2 -55.29 41.00 57.23
N GLN A 3 -55.68 39.91 56.56
CA GLN A 3 -55.69 38.43 56.68
C GLN A 3 -56.13 37.96 55.25
N ALA A 4 -55.58 36.90 54.64
CA ALA A 4 -56.15 35.53 54.50
C ALA A 4 -57.69 35.49 54.18
N GLN A 5 -58.30 34.64 53.34
CA GLN A 5 -57.97 33.45 52.52
C GLN A 5 -59.30 33.04 51.81
N ALA A 6 -59.25 32.30 50.69
CA ALA A 6 -60.16 31.20 50.24
C ALA A 6 -60.06 31.05 48.69
N ALA A 7 -59.46 30.01 48.11
CA ALA A 7 -59.84 28.58 48.03
C ALA A 7 -60.89 28.28 46.95
N ALA A 8 -60.48 27.57 45.89
CA ALA A 8 -61.23 26.47 45.26
C ALA A 8 -60.35 25.78 44.19
N GLU A 9 -60.08 24.50 44.44
CA GLU A 9 -59.57 23.49 43.51
C GLU A 9 -60.57 23.21 42.38
N GLU A 10 -60.08 22.92 41.17
CA GLU A 10 -60.62 21.83 40.35
C GLU A 10 -59.46 21.12 39.64
N ALA A 11 -59.47 19.79 39.76
CA ALA A 11 -58.59 18.87 39.07
C ALA A 11 -59.35 18.26 37.88
N HIS A 12 -58.78 18.28 36.68
CA HIS A 12 -58.89 17.11 35.80
C HIS A 12 -57.74 17.02 34.80
N ASP A 13 -57.22 15.80 34.77
CA ASP A 13 -56.20 15.19 33.94
C ASP A 13 -56.50 15.30 32.43
N SER A 14 -55.46 15.55 31.61
CA SER A 14 -55.09 14.72 30.44
C SER A 14 -54.25 15.48 29.39
N GLU A 15 -53.22 14.79 28.91
CA GLU A 15 -52.53 14.87 27.59
C GLU A 15 -51.29 15.79 27.40
N HIS A 16 -50.12 15.15 27.61
CA HIS A 16 -48.89 15.09 26.78
C HIS A 16 -48.21 16.34 26.14
N PRO A 17 -46.86 16.31 26.01
CA PRO A 17 -46.04 17.51 25.83
C PRO A 17 -45.75 17.85 24.36
N THR A 18 -45.56 19.14 24.07
CA THR A 18 -44.80 19.62 22.92
C THR A 18 -43.77 20.63 23.43
N ALA A 19 -42.52 20.17 23.56
CA ALA A 19 -41.37 21.04 23.78
C ALA A 19 -40.75 21.37 22.42
N ALA A 20 -40.92 22.63 22.00
CA ALA A 20 -40.29 23.19 20.83
C ALA A 20 -38.82 23.55 21.14
N MET A 21 -37.94 22.83 20.46
CA MET A 21 -36.63 23.21 19.92
C MET A 21 -36.03 24.56 20.36
N ALA A 22 -34.92 24.47 21.09
CA ALA A 22 -33.82 25.43 21.03
C ALA A 22 -32.61 24.71 20.42
N ALA A 23 -31.94 25.41 19.51
CA ALA A 23 -30.93 24.91 18.59
C ALA A 23 -29.70 24.34 19.30
N ASP A 24 -29.45 23.05 19.08
CA ASP A 24 -28.11 22.49 19.13
C ASP A 24 -27.55 22.56 17.70
N ALA A 25 -26.43 23.25 17.54
CA ALA A 25 -25.74 23.33 16.27
C ALA A 25 -25.33 21.91 15.83
N PRO A 26 -25.41 21.56 14.53
CA PRO A 26 -24.78 20.33 14.10
C PRO A 26 -23.28 20.48 14.30
N ASP A 27 -22.74 19.73 15.26
CA ASP A 27 -21.37 19.23 15.21
C ASP A 27 -21.23 18.60 13.82
N ASP A 28 -20.48 19.25 12.93
CA ASP A 28 -20.04 18.69 11.65
C ASP A 28 -19.23 17.44 11.99
N GLY A 29 -19.95 16.34 12.21
CA GLY A 29 -19.43 15.01 12.19
C GLY A 29 -18.69 14.88 10.89
N LYS A 30 -17.36 14.98 10.96
CA LYS A 30 -16.48 14.35 10.00
C LYS A 30 -16.84 12.88 10.05
N GLU A 31 -17.83 12.51 9.26
CA GLU A 31 -18.01 11.19 8.71
C GLU A 31 -16.68 10.86 8.06
N SER A 32 -15.78 10.30 8.87
CA SER A 32 -14.56 9.70 8.39
C SER A 32 -15.07 8.49 7.63
N THR A 33 -15.37 8.69 6.35
CA THR A 33 -15.68 7.60 5.45
C THR A 33 -14.51 6.66 5.55
N ILE A 34 -14.68 5.55 6.28
CA ILE A 34 -13.70 4.47 6.34
C ILE A 34 -13.72 3.88 4.94
N THR A 35 -12.92 4.44 4.05
CA THR A 35 -12.76 3.87 2.72
C THR A 35 -12.09 2.53 2.93
N ALA A 36 -12.75 1.44 2.52
CA ALA A 36 -12.24 0.10 2.72
C ALA A 36 -10.82 -0.02 2.14
N ALA A 37 -9.88 -0.50 2.95
CA ALA A 37 -8.51 -0.71 2.52
C ALA A 37 -8.51 -1.69 1.34
N TRP A 38 -7.77 -1.33 0.29
CA TRP A 38 -7.46 -2.22 -0.81
C TRP A 38 -6.45 -3.26 -0.37
N GLN A 39 -6.69 -4.50 -0.78
CA GLN A 39 -5.74 -5.59 -0.64
C GLN A 39 -5.67 -6.34 -1.96
N GLY A 40 -4.48 -6.85 -2.28
CA GLY A 40 -4.27 -7.65 -3.47
C GLY A 40 -2.96 -8.41 -3.42
N SER A 41 -2.88 -9.45 -4.25
CA SER A 41 -1.66 -10.22 -4.44
C SER A 41 -1.57 -10.72 -5.87
N VAL A 42 -0.35 -10.80 -6.38
CA VAL A 42 -0.03 -11.34 -7.71
C VAL A 42 1.15 -12.31 -7.58
N ARG A 43 1.26 -13.24 -8.53
CA ARG A 43 2.33 -14.23 -8.56
C ARG A 43 2.77 -14.48 -10.00
N ALA A 44 4.07 -14.53 -10.24
CA ALA A 44 4.65 -14.84 -11.55
C ALA A 44 5.74 -15.91 -11.43
N ALA A 45 5.58 -17.02 -12.15
CA ALA A 45 6.58 -18.08 -12.19
C ALA A 45 7.85 -17.64 -12.94
N VAL A 46 8.99 -18.18 -12.53
CA VAL A 46 10.31 -17.99 -13.13
C VAL A 46 10.84 -19.39 -13.47
N GLU A 47 11.03 -19.66 -14.76
CA GLU A 47 11.46 -20.99 -15.22
C GLU A 47 12.98 -21.15 -15.09
N GLY A 48 13.44 -22.17 -14.37
CA GLY A 48 14.85 -22.52 -14.26
C GLY A 48 15.50 -22.19 -12.90
N PRO A 49 15.61 -20.91 -12.48
CA PRO A 49 16.24 -20.53 -11.23
C PRO A 49 15.62 -21.16 -9.99
N THR A 50 16.46 -21.54 -9.03
CA THR A 50 15.98 -21.91 -7.69
C THR A 50 15.48 -20.67 -6.94
N PRO A 51 14.63 -20.86 -5.91
CA PRO A 51 14.19 -19.74 -5.06
C PRO A 51 15.36 -18.94 -4.46
N ASP A 52 16.44 -19.61 -4.06
CA ASP A 52 17.59 -18.95 -3.45
C ASP A 52 18.41 -18.15 -4.46
N GLN A 53 18.54 -18.63 -5.71
CA GLN A 53 19.19 -17.87 -6.78
C GLN A 53 18.42 -16.59 -7.12
N ALA A 54 17.09 -16.69 -7.24
CA ALA A 54 16.25 -15.54 -7.48
C ALA A 54 16.26 -14.56 -6.28
N TRP A 55 16.24 -15.08 -5.05
CA TRP A 55 16.29 -14.24 -3.84
C TRP A 55 17.64 -13.55 -3.62
N ALA A 56 18.76 -14.18 -3.99
CA ALA A 56 20.07 -13.55 -3.90
C ALA A 56 20.13 -12.23 -4.70
N LEU A 57 19.31 -12.11 -5.74
CA LEU A 57 19.19 -10.91 -6.57
C LEU A 57 18.04 -10.01 -6.10
N LEU A 58 16.83 -10.55 -5.96
CA LEU A 58 15.63 -9.77 -5.65
C LEU A 58 15.58 -9.29 -4.19
N GLY A 59 16.25 -10.00 -3.28
CA GLY A 59 16.34 -9.68 -1.86
C GLY A 59 17.21 -8.45 -1.56
N GLU A 60 18.05 -8.00 -2.50
CA GLU A 60 18.72 -6.70 -2.37
C GLU A 60 17.67 -5.58 -2.45
N PHE A 61 17.28 -5.01 -1.30
CA PHE A 61 16.17 -4.06 -1.20
C PHE A 61 16.36 -2.82 -2.08
N CYS A 62 17.58 -2.28 -2.19
CA CYS A 62 17.92 -1.13 -3.03
C CYS A 62 18.30 -1.50 -4.47
N SER A 63 17.93 -2.68 -4.96
CA SER A 63 18.22 -3.12 -6.35
C SER A 63 17.01 -3.09 -7.28
N LEU A 64 15.87 -2.54 -6.84
CA LEU A 64 14.60 -2.64 -7.56
C LEU A 64 14.64 -2.07 -8.99
N ASP A 65 15.47 -1.06 -9.27
CA ASP A 65 15.72 -0.51 -10.60
C ASP A 65 16.35 -1.52 -11.59
N ARG A 66 17.05 -2.53 -11.05
CA ARG A 66 17.54 -3.66 -11.84
C ARG A 66 16.46 -4.66 -12.20
N TRP A 67 15.31 -4.66 -11.53
CA TRP A 67 14.31 -5.73 -11.70
C TRP A 67 12.99 -5.22 -12.26
N VAL A 68 12.60 -4.01 -11.89
CA VAL A 68 11.32 -3.39 -12.24
C VAL A 68 11.56 -2.33 -13.32
N PRO A 69 11.17 -2.56 -14.58
CA PRO A 69 11.49 -1.63 -15.69
C PRO A 69 10.96 -0.20 -15.53
N SER A 70 9.90 -0.01 -14.74
CA SER A 70 9.35 1.33 -14.46
C SER A 70 10.13 2.09 -13.39
N VAL A 71 11.10 1.46 -12.71
CA VAL A 71 11.99 2.08 -11.73
C VAL A 71 13.33 2.32 -12.42
N GLN A 72 13.72 3.58 -12.56
CA GLN A 72 15.00 4.01 -13.14
C GLN A 72 16.05 4.34 -12.09
N THR A 73 15.63 4.57 -10.85
CA THR A 73 16.53 4.88 -9.73
C THR A 73 16.03 4.14 -8.50
N CYS A 74 16.93 3.44 -7.81
CA CYS A 74 16.71 2.84 -6.52
C CYS A 74 17.95 3.08 -5.66
N GLN A 75 17.82 3.84 -4.57
CA GLN A 75 18.97 4.28 -3.77
C GLN A 75 18.66 4.29 -2.28
N LEU A 76 19.58 3.81 -1.47
CA LEU A 76 19.49 3.95 -0.01
C LEU A 76 19.62 5.42 0.37
N VAL A 77 18.66 5.94 1.13
CA VAL A 77 18.64 7.33 1.59
C VAL A 77 18.65 7.45 3.12
N ASP A 78 18.37 6.37 3.84
CA ASP A 78 18.50 6.31 5.30
C ASP A 78 18.73 4.87 5.79
N GLY A 79 19.42 4.72 6.92
CA GLY A 79 19.71 3.43 7.55
C GLY A 79 20.79 2.59 6.85
N ALA A 80 20.73 1.28 7.05
CA ALA A 80 21.67 0.31 6.49
C ALA A 80 20.93 -0.70 5.60
N GLU A 81 21.47 -0.99 4.43
CA GLU A 81 20.85 -1.88 3.44
C GLU A 81 20.47 -3.26 4.04
N GLY A 82 19.26 -3.73 3.72
CA GLY A 82 18.74 -5.01 4.23
C GLY A 82 18.44 -5.04 5.73
N LYS A 83 18.53 -3.91 6.46
CA LYS A 83 18.14 -3.82 7.87
C LYS A 83 16.77 -3.16 8.01
N PRO A 84 15.82 -3.77 8.74
CA PRO A 84 14.56 -3.12 9.09
C PRO A 84 14.76 -1.68 9.57
N GLY A 85 13.97 -0.76 9.04
CA GLY A 85 14.07 0.67 9.26
C GLY A 85 14.81 1.45 8.17
N CYS A 86 15.62 0.79 7.31
CA CYS A 86 16.25 1.48 6.19
C CYS A 86 15.24 2.00 5.18
N VAL A 87 15.61 3.07 4.47
CA VAL A 87 14.73 3.74 3.50
C VAL A 87 15.41 3.79 2.14
N ARG A 88 14.71 3.28 1.12
CA ARG A 88 15.10 3.45 -0.28
C ARG A 88 14.29 4.56 -0.94
N TYR A 89 14.90 5.27 -1.88
CA TYR A 89 14.24 6.17 -2.81
C TYR A 89 14.14 5.48 -4.17
N CYS A 90 12.90 5.31 -4.65
CA CYS A 90 12.57 4.72 -5.94
C CYS A 90 11.99 5.80 -6.86
N ALA A 91 12.46 5.91 -8.10
CA ALA A 91 11.90 6.87 -9.05
C ALA A 91 11.97 6.40 -10.51
N GLY A 92 11.06 6.90 -11.34
CA GLY A 92 10.96 6.55 -12.77
C GLY A 92 9.80 7.27 -13.49
N PRO A 93 9.54 6.95 -14.76
CA PRO A 93 8.42 7.51 -15.52
C PRO A 93 7.10 7.21 -14.80
N VAL A 94 6.19 8.18 -14.71
CA VAL A 94 5.03 8.00 -13.82
C VAL A 94 4.13 6.84 -14.22
N ASN A 95 3.54 6.22 -13.20
CA ASN A 95 2.39 5.35 -13.34
C ASN A 95 1.16 6.16 -13.84
N LYS A 96 0.14 5.49 -14.39
CA LYS A 96 -1.04 6.11 -15.06
C LYS A 96 -1.71 7.27 -14.29
N ALA A 97 -1.59 7.32 -12.97
CA ALA A 97 -2.24 8.32 -12.11
C ALA A 97 -1.82 9.78 -12.40
N VAL A 98 -0.52 10.06 -12.57
CA VAL A 98 -0.05 11.44 -12.81
C VAL A 98 -0.19 11.81 -14.28
N ALA A 99 -0.11 10.83 -15.19
CA ALA A 99 -0.39 11.05 -16.60
C ALA A 99 -1.82 11.59 -16.84
N ALA A 100 -2.80 11.17 -16.02
CA ALA A 100 -4.16 11.68 -16.07
C ALA A 100 -4.29 13.15 -15.61
N ALA A 101 -3.34 13.66 -14.82
CA ALA A 101 -3.30 15.06 -14.39
C ALA A 101 -2.66 16.00 -15.43
N GLY A 102 -2.24 15.50 -16.60
CA GLY A 102 -1.69 16.31 -17.69
C GLY A 102 -0.24 16.76 -17.48
N GLU A 103 0.38 16.40 -16.35
CA GLU A 103 1.80 16.61 -16.11
C GLU A 103 2.56 15.37 -16.57
N GLY A 104 3.28 15.49 -17.68
CA GLY A 104 4.30 14.51 -18.06
C GLY A 104 5.39 14.49 -16.99
N GLY A 105 5.23 13.63 -15.99
CA GLY A 105 6.03 13.68 -14.76
C GLY A 105 7.04 12.57 -14.60
N PHE A 106 7.82 12.68 -13.53
CA PHE A 106 8.65 11.64 -12.96
C PHE A 106 8.04 11.26 -11.60
N GLY A 107 7.67 9.99 -11.42
CA GLY A 107 7.07 9.49 -10.19
C GLY A 107 8.16 8.99 -9.24
N TRP A 108 7.99 9.24 -7.94
CA TRP A 108 8.92 8.77 -6.92
C TRP A 108 8.22 8.35 -5.62
N SER A 109 8.88 7.48 -4.86
CA SER A 109 8.52 7.11 -3.49
C SER A 109 9.78 6.94 -2.64
N LYS A 110 9.67 7.30 -1.36
CA LYS A 110 10.53 6.78 -0.31
C LYS A 110 9.83 5.61 0.36
N GLU A 111 10.53 4.50 0.47
CA GLU A 111 10.00 3.23 0.94
C GLU A 111 10.85 2.72 2.09
N ARG A 112 10.23 2.49 3.25
CA ARG A 112 10.92 1.98 4.44
C ARG A 112 10.77 0.47 4.52
N LEU A 113 11.87 -0.23 4.69
CA LEU A 113 11.91 -1.66 4.98
C LEU A 113 11.35 -1.93 6.38
N LEU A 114 10.34 -2.79 6.48
CA LEU A 114 9.69 -3.16 7.74
C LEU A 114 10.22 -4.47 8.27
N GLU A 115 10.26 -5.50 7.43
CA GLU A 115 10.77 -6.83 7.77
C GLU A 115 11.67 -7.34 6.65
N PHE A 116 12.66 -8.14 7.02
CA PHE A 116 13.50 -8.88 6.10
C PHE A 116 13.73 -10.28 6.65
N ASP A 117 13.31 -11.29 5.90
CA ASP A 117 13.43 -12.69 6.24
C ASP A 117 14.17 -13.44 5.13
N GLN A 118 15.40 -13.84 5.43
CA GLN A 118 16.24 -14.59 4.50
C GLN A 118 15.76 -16.03 4.28
N ALA A 119 15.17 -16.66 5.31
CA ALA A 119 14.76 -18.05 5.23
C ALA A 119 13.48 -18.20 4.41
N GLU A 120 12.54 -17.29 4.61
CA GLU A 120 11.28 -17.22 3.85
C GLU A 120 11.43 -16.51 2.50
N ARG A 121 12.63 -15.96 2.22
CA ARG A 121 12.95 -15.16 1.02
C ARG A 121 11.93 -14.04 0.81
N ARG A 122 11.71 -13.26 1.86
CA ARG A 122 10.63 -12.28 1.94
C ARG A 122 11.08 -10.98 2.57
N TYR A 123 10.61 -9.86 2.05
CA TYR A 123 10.66 -8.59 2.77
C TYR A 123 9.34 -7.84 2.63
N SER A 124 9.06 -6.99 3.61
CA SER A 124 7.92 -6.08 3.57
C SER A 124 8.38 -4.63 3.73
N TYR A 125 7.66 -3.70 3.12
CA TYR A 125 7.98 -2.28 3.16
C TYR A 125 6.71 -1.43 3.17
N GLU A 126 6.84 -0.18 3.61
CA GLU A 126 5.80 0.84 3.52
C GLU A 126 6.28 2.03 2.69
N VAL A 127 5.35 2.71 2.01
CA VAL A 127 5.63 4.00 1.40
C VAL A 127 5.49 5.08 2.48
N VAL A 128 6.58 5.80 2.77
CA VAL A 128 6.61 6.87 3.79
C VAL A 128 6.46 8.26 3.19
N GLU A 129 6.80 8.43 1.91
CA GLU A 129 6.69 9.70 1.19
C GLU A 129 6.59 9.42 -0.31
N THR A 130 5.78 10.18 -1.06
CA THR A 130 5.54 9.90 -2.49
C THR A 130 4.83 11.05 -3.19
N ASN A 131 5.03 11.16 -4.51
CA ASN A 131 4.20 11.99 -5.39
C ASN A 131 3.27 11.16 -6.30
N LYS A 132 3.20 9.84 -6.10
CA LYS A 132 2.47 8.89 -6.98
C LYS A 132 1.00 8.67 -6.57
N GLY A 133 0.48 9.48 -5.64
CA GLY A 133 -0.92 9.41 -5.20
C GLY A 133 -1.26 8.25 -4.24
N PHE A 134 -0.27 7.70 -3.52
CA PHE A 134 -0.54 6.71 -2.47
C PHE A 134 -0.85 7.41 -1.14
N GLY A 135 -1.86 6.92 -0.44
CA GLY A 135 -2.07 7.15 1.00
C GLY A 135 -1.23 6.18 1.82
N ARG A 136 -1.83 5.50 2.81
CA ARG A 136 -1.18 4.34 3.44
C ARG A 136 -0.96 3.27 2.38
N TYR A 137 0.24 2.72 2.32
CA TYR A 137 0.59 1.61 1.44
C TYR A 137 1.69 0.79 2.08
N SER A 138 1.45 -0.51 2.23
CA SER A 138 2.45 -1.51 2.57
C SER A 138 2.42 -2.63 1.55
N ALA A 139 3.57 -3.23 1.28
CA ALA A 139 3.68 -4.34 0.37
C ALA A 139 4.73 -5.35 0.82
N THR A 140 4.56 -6.57 0.35
CA THR A 140 5.45 -7.69 0.62
C THR A 140 5.88 -8.31 -0.70
N ILE A 141 7.19 -8.52 -0.84
CA ILE A 141 7.77 -9.27 -1.96
C ILE A 141 8.34 -10.57 -1.39
N GLN A 142 8.04 -11.68 -2.04
CA GLN A 142 8.49 -13.00 -1.66
C GLN A 142 8.91 -13.83 -2.87
N VAL A 143 9.94 -14.66 -2.70
CA VAL A 143 10.30 -15.71 -3.66
C VAL A 143 9.91 -17.09 -3.12
N GLU A 144 8.98 -17.73 -3.82
CA GLU A 144 8.38 -19.01 -3.45
C GLU A 144 8.92 -20.15 -4.31
N PRO A 145 8.93 -21.39 -3.81
CA PRO A 145 9.10 -22.58 -4.64
C PRO A 145 8.00 -22.67 -5.72
N ASP A 146 8.36 -23.13 -6.91
CA ASP A 146 7.42 -23.42 -7.99
C ASP A 146 7.88 -24.67 -8.77
N PRO A 147 6.97 -25.50 -9.31
CA PRO A 147 7.36 -26.63 -10.15
C PRO A 147 8.29 -26.27 -11.32
N ALA A 148 8.22 -25.05 -11.84
CA ALA A 148 9.10 -24.57 -12.92
C ALA A 148 10.48 -24.07 -12.42
N GLY A 149 10.68 -23.94 -11.11
CA GLY A 149 11.86 -23.35 -10.48
C GLY A 149 11.46 -22.56 -9.24
N CYS A 150 11.07 -21.29 -9.45
CA CYS A 150 10.55 -20.44 -8.39
C CYS A 150 9.44 -19.51 -8.91
N ALA A 151 8.86 -18.70 -8.02
CA ALA A 151 7.93 -17.66 -8.37
C ALA A 151 8.13 -16.40 -7.53
N VAL A 152 7.89 -15.25 -8.15
CA VAL A 152 7.84 -13.95 -7.47
C VAL A 152 6.40 -13.67 -7.08
N ALA A 153 6.14 -13.56 -5.78
CA ALA A 153 4.87 -13.13 -5.22
C ALA A 153 4.99 -11.68 -4.73
N TRP A 154 3.98 -10.87 -5.02
CA TRP A 154 3.90 -9.48 -4.56
C TRP A 154 2.49 -9.20 -4.05
N SER A 155 2.37 -8.88 -2.77
CA SER A 155 1.11 -8.50 -2.13
C SER A 155 1.15 -7.09 -1.57
N PHE A 156 -0.02 -6.48 -1.37
CA PHE A 156 -0.13 -5.15 -0.80
C PHE A 156 -1.40 -4.97 0.02
N GLU A 157 -1.34 -4.01 0.94
CA GLU A 157 -2.48 -3.37 1.58
C GLU A 157 -2.32 -1.85 1.41
N ALA A 158 -3.39 -1.15 1.03
CA ALA A 158 -3.33 0.27 0.78
C ALA A 158 -4.66 1.00 0.98
N ASP A 159 -4.60 2.30 1.23
CA ASP A 159 -5.71 3.18 0.88
C ASP A 159 -5.93 3.15 -0.65
N PRO A 160 -7.14 3.46 -1.15
CA PRO A 160 -7.35 3.59 -2.59
C PRO A 160 -6.34 4.54 -3.23
N VAL A 161 -5.65 4.06 -4.25
CA VAL A 161 -4.59 4.82 -4.93
C VAL A 161 -5.24 5.80 -5.90
N GLN A 162 -4.89 7.08 -5.78
CA GLN A 162 -5.47 8.13 -6.60
C GLN A 162 -5.29 7.81 -8.10
N GLY A 163 -6.36 7.92 -8.88
CA GLY A 163 -6.32 7.68 -10.33
C GLY A 163 -6.36 6.19 -10.74
N TRP A 164 -6.53 5.27 -9.79
CA TRP A 164 -6.65 3.84 -10.07
C TRP A 164 -8.01 3.27 -9.66
N THR A 165 -8.35 2.12 -10.23
CA THR A 165 -9.27 1.15 -9.63
C THR A 165 -8.46 0.02 -9.00
N LEU A 166 -9.03 -0.72 -8.05
CA LEU A 166 -8.36 -1.88 -7.46
C LEU A 166 -7.93 -2.89 -8.54
N GLU A 167 -8.85 -3.25 -9.43
CA GLU A 167 -8.60 -4.16 -10.56
C GLU A 167 -7.46 -3.65 -11.45
N GLY A 168 -7.48 -2.36 -11.82
CA GLY A 168 -6.44 -1.76 -12.64
C GLY A 168 -5.07 -1.76 -11.96
N PHE A 169 -5.03 -1.51 -10.65
CA PHE A 169 -3.80 -1.53 -9.88
C PHE A 169 -3.23 -2.95 -9.71
N VAL A 170 -4.09 -3.94 -9.48
CA VAL A 170 -3.70 -5.37 -9.44
C VAL A 170 -3.16 -5.82 -10.80
N GLY A 171 -3.83 -5.48 -11.90
CA GLY A 171 -3.34 -5.80 -13.25
C GLY A 171 -1.99 -5.16 -13.57
N PHE A 172 -1.77 -3.92 -13.12
CA PHE A 172 -0.46 -3.28 -13.20
C PHE A 172 0.60 -4.02 -12.38
N LEU A 173 0.29 -4.41 -11.15
CA LEU A 173 1.22 -5.17 -10.30
C LEU A 173 1.57 -6.53 -10.92
N GLU A 174 0.61 -7.19 -11.58
CA GLU A 174 0.83 -8.44 -12.31
C GLU A 174 1.78 -8.26 -13.51
N GLU A 175 1.65 -7.16 -14.26
CA GLU A 175 2.61 -6.81 -15.32
C GLU A 175 4.02 -6.60 -14.77
N LEU A 176 4.15 -5.92 -13.62
CA LEU A 176 5.45 -5.73 -12.96
C LEU A 176 6.05 -7.07 -12.50
N ALA A 177 5.28 -7.91 -11.81
CA ALA A 177 5.74 -9.21 -11.34
C ALA A 177 6.22 -10.11 -12.49
N ARG A 178 5.47 -10.15 -13.61
CA ARG A 178 5.89 -10.87 -14.82
C ARG A 178 7.15 -10.25 -15.45
N GLY A 179 7.30 -8.93 -15.39
CA GLY A 179 8.50 -8.23 -15.85
C GLY A 179 9.75 -8.62 -15.06
N VAL A 180 9.64 -8.63 -13.73
CA VAL A 180 10.68 -9.07 -12.80
C VAL A 180 11.04 -10.54 -13.08
N ALA A 181 10.03 -11.41 -13.17
CA ALA A 181 10.23 -12.84 -13.43
C ALA A 181 11.05 -13.10 -14.70
N ARG A 182 10.65 -12.51 -15.84
CA ARG A 182 11.40 -12.64 -17.11
C ARG A 182 12.84 -12.12 -17.02
N ARG A 183 13.08 -11.07 -16.23
CA ARG A 183 14.41 -10.50 -16.08
C ARG A 183 15.31 -11.38 -15.20
N LEU A 184 14.78 -11.94 -14.12
CA LEU A 184 15.48 -12.92 -13.28
C LEU A 184 15.84 -14.17 -14.08
N GLU A 185 14.88 -14.72 -14.82
CA GLU A 185 15.11 -15.85 -15.72
C GLU A 185 16.27 -15.55 -16.67
N LYS A 186 16.20 -14.42 -17.40
CA LYS A 186 17.25 -14.03 -18.33
C LYS A 186 18.60 -13.87 -17.66
N GLU A 187 18.68 -13.18 -16.52
CA GLU A 187 19.95 -12.89 -15.84
C GLU A 187 20.61 -14.15 -15.29
N ILE A 188 19.82 -15.03 -14.67
CA ILE A 188 20.36 -16.24 -14.01
C ILE A 188 20.62 -17.35 -15.04
N VAL A 189 19.76 -17.52 -16.05
CA VAL A 189 19.93 -18.55 -17.07
C VAL A 189 21.02 -18.16 -18.09
N ALA A 190 21.19 -16.87 -18.40
CA ALA A 190 22.27 -16.41 -19.26
C ALA A 190 23.65 -16.40 -18.58
N GLN A 191 23.70 -16.56 -17.26
CA GLN A 191 24.92 -16.80 -16.51
C GLN A 191 25.05 -18.31 -16.21
N PRO A 192 25.60 -19.13 -17.12
CA PRO A 192 25.91 -20.51 -16.76
C PRO A 192 26.89 -20.48 -15.59
N MET A 193 26.55 -21.18 -14.51
CA MET A 193 27.43 -21.40 -13.36
C MET A 193 28.85 -21.70 -13.82
N GLY A 194 29.74 -20.74 -13.59
CA GLY A 194 31.12 -20.82 -14.01
C GLY A 194 31.92 -19.80 -13.23
N GLN A 195 32.31 -20.18 -12.01
CA GLN A 195 33.70 -20.13 -11.56
C GLN A 195 33.82 -20.82 -10.20
N ASP A 196 34.73 -21.81 -10.20
CA ASP A 196 35.12 -22.70 -9.10
C ASP A 196 35.53 -22.00 -7.80
#